data_AF-A0A971E1D2-F1
#
_entry.id   AF-A0A971E1D2-F1
#
_cell.length_a   1.000
_cell.length_b   1.000
_cell.length_c   1.000
_cell.angle_alpha   90.00
_cell.angle_beta   90.00
_cell.angle_gamma   90.00
#
_symmetry.space_group_name_H-M   'P 1'
#
loop_
_entity.id
_entity.type
_entity.pdbx_description
1 polymer ?
#
loop_
_entity_poly.entity_id
_entity_poly.type
_entity_poly.pdbx_seq_one_letter_code
_entity_poly.pdbx_strand_id
1 'polypeptide(L)' 'DFDFLMKKQVASFVINFIKEAVPGDLLKVGCQQVDENEFVNNIVRADGTEMVRTRIVWR' A
#
# COMPACT_ATOMS: atom_id res chain seq x y z
N ASP A 1 -2.68 -8.75 -11.38
CA ASP A 1 -2.62 -9.82 -12.38
C ASP A 1 -3.10 -11.11 -11.73
N PHE A 2 -4.09 -11.79 -12.30
CA PHE A 2 -4.66 -13.00 -11.70
C PHE A 2 -3.63 -14.14 -11.64
N ASP A 3 -2.73 -14.20 -12.62
CA ASP A 3 -1.66 -15.19 -12.69
C ASP A 3 -0.65 -15.03 -11.55
N PHE A 4 -0.40 -13.80 -11.11
CA PHE A 4 0.43 -13.52 -9.93
C PHE A 4 -0.25 -14.03 -8.66
N LEU A 5 -1.54 -13.75 -8.48
CA LEU A 5 -2.30 -14.15 -7.30
C LEU A 5 -2.50 -15.67 -7.19
N MET A 6 -2.49 -16.39 -8.32
CA MET A 6 -2.51 -17.86 -8.30
C MET A 6 -1.17 -18.49 -7.91
N LYS A 7 -0.05 -17.79 -8.15
CA LYS A 7 1.32 -18.30 -7.94
C LYS A 7 1.94 -17.80 -6.64
N LYS A 8 1.41 -16.74 -6.05
CA LYS A 8 1.97 -16.03 -4.90
C LYS A 8 0.93 -15.86 -3.83
N GLN A 9 1.34 -16.10 -2.59
CA GLN A 9 0.53 -15.81 -1.41
C GLN A 9 1.17 -14.68 -0.59
N VAL A 10 0.36 -13.90 0.10
CA VAL A 10 0.87 -12.89 1.04
C VAL A 10 1.58 -13.60 2.18
N ALA A 11 2.88 -13.37 2.30
CA ALA A 11 3.70 -13.87 3.40
C ALA A 11 3.64 -12.92 4.62
N SER A 12 3.59 -11.61 4.36
CA SER A 12 3.49 -10.59 5.40
C SER A 12 2.72 -9.39 4.88
N PHE A 13 1.88 -8.82 5.73
CA PHE A 13 1.21 -7.55 5.47
C PHE A 13 1.24 -6.69 6.73
N VAL A 14 1.96 -5.57 6.65
CA VAL A 14 2.05 -4.59 7.74
C VAL A 14 1.37 -3.32 7.29
N ILE A 15 0.47 -2.80 8.13
CA ILE A 15 -0.23 -1.53 7.91
C ILE A 15 0.13 -0.58 9.05
N ASN A 16 0.60 0.61 8.69
CA ASN A 16 0.85 1.70 9.61
C ASN A 16 -0.18 2.80 9.33
N PHE A 17 -1.11 3.00 10.26
CA PHE A 17 -2.06 4.10 10.25
C PHE A 17 -1.40 5.35 10.83
N ILE A 18 -1.36 6.44 10.07
CA ILE A 18 -0.66 7.67 10.43
C ILE A 18 -1.66 8.76 10.78
N LYS A 19 -2.68 8.97 9.93
CA LYS A 19 -3.73 9.97 10.12
C LYS A 19 -5.07 9.51 9.54
N GLU A 20 -6.14 10.08 10.07
CA GLU A 20 -7.51 9.87 9.62
C GLU A 20 -7.87 10.82 8.48
N ALA A 21 -8.61 10.31 7.48
CA ALA A 21 -9.22 11.11 6.43
C ALA A 21 -10.66 11.48 6.81
N VAL A 22 -11.15 12.60 6.29
CA VAL A 22 -12.55 13.04 6.47
C VAL A 22 -13.33 12.96 5.15
N PRO A 23 -14.68 12.88 5.19
CA PRO A 23 -15.49 12.92 3.97
C PRO A 23 -15.15 14.14 3.11
N GLY A 24 -14.88 13.90 1.83
CA GLY A 24 -14.46 14.93 0.87
C GLY A 24 -12.94 15.03 0.67
N ASP A 25 -12.12 14.37 1.50
CA ASP A 25 -10.69 14.28 1.24
C ASP A 25 -10.42 13.54 -0.08
N LEU A 26 -9.55 14.13 -0.91
CA LEU A 26 -9.04 13.50 -2.12
C LEU A 26 -7.78 12.71 -1.76
N LEU A 27 -7.83 11.40 -1.99
CA LEU A 27 -6.74 10.47 -1.68
C LEU A 27 -6.13 9.90 -2.95
N LYS A 28 -4.81 9.67 -2.92
CA LYS A 28 -4.04 9.03 -3.96
C LYS A 28 -3.33 7.81 -3.38
N VAL A 29 -3.38 6.70 -4.11
CA VAL A 29 -2.65 5.48 -3.78
C VAL A 29 -1.32 5.49 -4.55
N GLY A 30 -0.23 5.30 -3.83
CA GLY A 30 1.10 5.03 -4.37
C GLY A 30 1.49 3.58 -4.13
N CYS A 31 2.18 2.99 -5.11
CA CYS A 31 2.78 1.66 -5.03
C CYS A 31 4.20 1.75 -5.55
N GLN A 32 5.14 1.21 -4.79
CA GLN A 32 6.53 1.07 -5.16
C GLN A 32 6.94 -0.38 -4.94
N GLN A 33 7.43 -1.00 -6.00
CA GLN A 33 8.11 -2.29 -5.89
C GLN A 33 9.52 -2.05 -5.33
N VAL A 34 9.82 -2.65 -4.19
CA VAL A 34 11.13 -2.55 -3.52
C VAL A 34 12.05 -3.69 -3.96
N ASP A 35 11.48 -4.88 -4.13
CA ASP A 35 12.15 -6.05 -4.71
C ASP A 35 11.14 -6.93 -5.49
N GLU A 36 11.55 -8.11 -5.97
CA GLU A 36 10.69 -9.02 -6.74
C GLU A 36 9.39 -9.45 -6.02
N ASN A 37 9.41 -9.49 -4.68
CA ASN A 37 8.32 -9.99 -3.85
C ASN A 37 7.86 -8.96 -2.79
N GLU A 38 8.44 -7.77 -2.74
CA GLU A 38 8.17 -6.75 -1.73
C GLU A 38 7.65 -5.46 -2.36
N PHE A 39 6.54 -4.99 -1.82
CA PHE A 39 5.89 -3.76 -2.23
C PHE A 39 5.66 -2.87 -1.02
N VAL A 40 6.05 -1.61 -1.14
CA VAL A 40 5.67 -0.55 -0.22
C VAL A 40 4.60 0.29 -0.89
N ASN A 41 3.46 0.44 -0.21
CA ASN A 41 2.36 1.25 -0.70
C ASN A 41 2.11 2.38 0.29
N ASN A 42 1.54 3.46 -0.19
CA ASN A 42 1.06 4.51 0.66
C ASN A 42 -0.24 5.12 0.13
N ILE A 43 -0.99 5.69 1.06
CA ILE A 43 -2.14 6.53 0.75
C ILE A 43 -1.75 7.94 1.18
N VAL A 44 -1.80 8.87 0.24
CA VAL A 44 -1.51 10.29 0.46
C VAL A 44 -2.75 11.12 0.16
N ARG A 45 -3.01 12.13 0.98
CA ARG A 45 -4.03 13.14 0.69
C ARG A 45 -3.51 14.13 -0.34
N ALA A 46 -4.39 14.85 -1.03
CA ALA A 46 -4.05 15.80 -2.08
C ALA A 46 -3.03 16.88 -1.66
N ASP A 47 -2.94 17.22 -0.37
CA ASP A 47 -1.95 18.15 0.17
C ASP A 47 -0.56 17.51 0.42
N GLY A 48 -0.38 16.25 0.05
CA GLY A 48 0.86 15.49 0.24
C GLY A 48 0.99 14.83 1.61
N THR A 49 -0.01 14.96 2.50
CA THR A 49 0.02 14.31 3.81
C THR A 49 -0.09 12.78 3.64
N GLU A 50 0.87 12.04 4.20
CA GLU A 50 0.79 10.58 4.25
C GLU A 50 -0.21 10.14 5.33
N MET A 51 -1.15 9.27 4.94
CA MET A 51 -2.28 8.84 5.76
C MET A 51 -2.07 7.41 6.25
N VAL A 52 -1.64 6.53 5.34
CA VAL A 52 -1.36 5.12 5.59
C VAL A 52 -0.10 4.73 4.84
N ARG A 53 0.75 3.93 5.45
CA ARG A 53 1.83 3.22 4.76
C ARG A 53 1.68 1.72 4.97
N THR A 54 1.84 0.94 3.91
CA THR A 54 1.82 -0.51 3.98
C THR A 54 3.08 -1.11 3.40
N ARG A 55 3.43 -2.29 3.91
CA ARG A 55 4.46 -3.16 3.36
C ARG A 55 3.87 -4.54 3.15
N ILE A 56 3.93 -5.04 1.92
CA ILE A 56 3.45 -6.37 1.55
C ILE A 56 4.63 -7.18 1.05
N VAL A 57 4.81 -8.38 1.59
CA VAL A 57 5.77 -9.36 1.11
C VAL A 57 5.02 -10.58 0.60
N TRP A 58 5.36 -11.04 -0.60
CA TRP A 58 4.78 -12.19 -1.28
C TRP A 58 5.74 -13.39 -1.23
N ARG A 59 5.22 -14.61 -1.28
CA ARG A 59 6.03 -15.83 -1.47
C ARG A 59 5.40 -16.75 -2.50
#